data_AF-B5SXJ9-F1
#
_entry.id   AF-B5SXJ9-F1
#
_cell.length_a   1.000
_cell.length_b   1.000
_cell.length_c   1.000
_cell.angle_alpha   90.00
_cell.angle_beta   90.00
_cell.angle_gamma   90.00
#
_symmetry.space_group_name_H-M   'P 1'
#
loop_
_entity.id
_entity.type
_entity.pdbx_description
1 polymer ?
#
loop_
_entity_poly.entity_id
_entity_poly.type
_entity_poly.pdbx_seq_one_letter_code
_entity_poly.pdbx_strand_id
1 'polypeptide(L)'
;LDFDHGTIIVREGKGSKDRALMLPESLAPNLREQLSRARAWWLKDQAEGRSGVALPDALERKYPRAGHSWPWFWVFAQHTHSTDPRSGVVRRHHMYDQTFQRAFKRAVEQAGITKPATPHTLRHSFATALLRSGYDIRTVQDLLGHSDVSTTMIYTHV
;
A
#
# COMPACT_ATOMS: atom_id res chain seq x y z
N LEU A 1 -4.34 4.77 7.41
CA LEU A 1 -3.65 4.04 8.49
C LEU A 1 -4.37 4.39 9.77
N ASP A 2 -4.84 3.40 10.50
CA ASP A 2 -5.50 3.57 11.79
C ASP A 2 -4.56 3.03 12.87
N PHE A 3 -3.86 3.94 13.55
CA PHE A 3 -2.89 3.56 14.59
C PHE A 3 -3.57 3.22 15.91
N ASP A 4 -4.77 3.75 16.16
CA ASP A 4 -5.49 3.56 17.42
C ASP A 4 -6.06 2.14 17.48
N HIS A 5 -6.52 1.61 16.34
CA HIS A 5 -7.00 0.24 16.21
C HIS A 5 -5.97 -0.73 15.62
N GLY A 6 -4.71 -0.30 15.43
CA GLY A 6 -3.66 -1.15 14.86
C GLY A 6 -4.06 -1.76 13.50
N THR A 7 -4.65 -0.97 12.61
CA THR A 7 -5.25 -1.46 11.36
C THR A 7 -4.82 -0.65 10.12
N ILE A 8 -4.54 -1.35 9.03
CA ILE A 8 -4.36 -0.80 7.68
C ILE A 8 -5.60 -1.12 6.86
N ILE A 9 -6.28 -0.10 6.35
CA ILE A 9 -7.39 -0.29 5.41
C ILE A 9 -6.83 -0.21 3.99
N VAL A 10 -6.95 -1.29 3.23
CA VAL A 10 -6.67 -1.31 1.78
C VAL A 10 -8.00 -1.15 1.07
N ARG A 11 -8.19 0.00 0.42
CA ARG A 11 -9.40 0.32 -0.34
C ARG A 11 -9.31 -0.19 -1.77
N GLU A 12 -10.45 -0.58 -2.33
CA GLU A 12 -10.56 -1.03 -3.73
C GLU A 12 -9.51 -2.11 -4.09
N GLY A 13 -9.31 -3.07 -3.18
CA GLY A 13 -8.46 -4.23 -3.43
C GLY A 13 -9.00 -5.13 -4.55
N LYS A 14 -8.36 -6.29 -4.77
CA LYS A 14 -8.82 -7.30 -5.75
C LYS A 14 -10.33 -7.57 -5.57
N GLY A 15 -11.11 -7.33 -6.63
CA GLY A 15 -12.58 -7.47 -6.61
C GLY A 15 -13.36 -6.25 -6.10
N SER A 16 -12.74 -5.07 -6.04
CA SER A 16 -13.34 -3.79 -5.62
C SER A 16 -13.91 -3.83 -4.19
N LYS A 17 -13.28 -4.62 -3.31
CA LYS A 17 -13.64 -4.72 -1.90
C LYS A 17 -12.56 -4.11 -1.03
N ASP A 18 -13.00 -3.39 -0.01
CA ASP A 18 -12.13 -2.90 1.05
C ASP A 18 -11.76 -4.08 1.97
N ARG A 19 -10.54 -4.06 2.50
CA ARG A 19 -10.11 -5.01 3.52
C ARG A 19 -9.29 -4.33 4.60
N ALA A 20 -9.46 -4.83 5.82
CA ALA A 20 -8.65 -4.46 6.97
C ALA A 20 -7.50 -5.47 7.11
N LEU A 21 -6.30 -4.95 7.33
CA LEU A 21 -5.09 -5.69 7.60
C LEU A 21 -4.52 -5.26 8.94
N MET A 22 -3.83 -6.17 9.62
CA MET A 22 -3.14 -5.87 10.87
C MET A 22 -2.03 -4.83 10.60
N LEU A 23 -1.91 -3.83 11.47
CA LEU A 23 -0.75 -2.95 11.55
C LEU A 23 0.10 -3.35 12.76
N PRO A 24 1.28 -3.97 12.57
CA PRO A 24 2.18 -4.29 13.66
C PRO A 24 2.60 -3.02 14.42
N GLU A 25 2.51 -3.06 15.76
CA GLU A 25 2.91 -1.94 16.62
C GLU A 25 4.38 -1.55 16.42
N SER A 26 5.24 -2.53 16.15
CA SER A 26 6.67 -2.32 15.86
C SER A 26 6.92 -1.45 14.61
N LEU A 27 5.97 -1.36 13.68
CA LEU A 27 6.07 -0.50 12.50
C LEU A 27 5.47 0.90 12.72
N ALA A 28 4.73 1.12 13.81
CA ALA A 28 4.02 2.37 14.04
C ALA A 28 4.95 3.59 14.10
N PRO A 29 6.12 3.57 14.80
CA PRO A 29 7.02 4.71 14.83
C PRO A 29 7.54 5.11 13.45
N ASN A 30 8.03 4.13 12.66
CA ASN A 30 8.57 4.36 11.32
C ASN A 30 7.49 4.86 10.35
N LEU A 31 6.25 4.37 10.47
CA LEU A 31 5.15 4.84 9.64
C LEU A 31 4.68 6.25 10.02
N ARG A 32 4.70 6.63 11.31
CA ARG A 32 4.43 8.01 11.74
C ARG A 32 5.49 8.96 11.19
N GLU A 33 6.77 8.56 11.22
CA GLU A 33 7.84 9.35 10.59
C GLU A 33 7.61 9.49 9.08
N GLN A 34 7.27 8.40 8.39
CA GLN A 34 6.97 8.45 6.97
C GLN A 34 5.77 9.35 6.65
N LEU A 35 4.72 9.34 7.47
CA LEU A 35 3.60 10.26 7.32
C LEU A 35 4.01 11.72 7.53
N SER A 36 4.94 12.00 8.45
CA SER A 36 5.52 13.34 8.62
C SER A 36 6.25 13.80 7.35
N ARG A 37 7.06 12.92 6.74
CA ARG A 37 7.74 13.20 5.46
C ARG A 37 6.73 13.44 4.33
N ALA A 38 5.70 12.61 4.23
CA ALA A 38 4.62 12.80 3.26
C ALA A 38 3.86 14.11 3.50
N ARG A 39 3.65 14.49 4.77
CA ARG A 39 2.98 15.76 5.13
C ARG A 39 3.79 16.97 4.69
N ALA A 40 5.12 16.91 4.78
CA ALA A 40 5.99 17.97 4.27
C ALA A 40 5.83 18.15 2.76
N TRP A 41 5.74 17.06 1.99
CA TRP A 41 5.45 17.13 0.55
C TRP A 41 4.08 17.73 0.27
N TRP A 42 3.05 17.29 0.98
CA TRP A 42 1.70 17.82 0.82
C TRP A 42 1.63 19.33 1.11
N LEU A 43 2.24 19.79 2.21
CA LEU A 43 2.30 21.21 2.55
C LEU A 43 3.01 22.04 1.47
N LYS A 44 4.12 21.52 0.93
CA LYS A 44 4.84 22.15 -0.17
C LYS A 44 3.98 22.26 -1.42
N ASP A 45 3.29 21.18 -1.78
CA ASP A 45 2.40 21.15 -2.94
C ASP A 45 1.24 22.14 -2.79
N GLN A 46 0.66 22.25 -1.58
CA GLN A 46 -0.38 23.25 -1.29
C GLN A 46 0.14 24.69 -1.41
N ALA A 47 1.31 24.99 -0.85
CA ALA A 47 1.93 26.31 -0.91
C ALA A 47 2.28 26.74 -2.35
N GLU A 48 2.68 25.79 -3.20
CA GLU A 48 2.97 26.01 -4.62
C GLU A 48 1.70 26.03 -5.50
N GLY A 49 0.52 25.85 -4.92
CA GLY A 49 -0.75 25.80 -5.68
C GLY A 49 -0.81 24.63 -6.66
N ARG A 50 -0.14 23.51 -6.35
CA ARG A 50 -0.14 22.31 -7.20
C ARG A 50 -1.52 21.65 -7.20
N SER A 51 -1.80 20.97 -8.30
CA SER A 51 -2.96 20.08 -8.41
C SER A 51 -2.90 19.01 -7.33
N GLY A 52 -4.04 18.71 -6.70
CA GLY A 52 -4.16 17.61 -5.75
C GLY A 52 -3.82 16.24 -6.37
N VAL A 53 -3.78 15.21 -5.54
CA VAL A 53 -3.56 13.84 -6.01
C VAL A 53 -4.75 13.33 -6.82
N ALA A 54 -4.50 12.38 -7.72
CA ALA A 54 -5.57 11.67 -8.43
C ALA A 54 -6.42 10.86 -7.46
N LEU A 55 -7.73 10.83 -7.71
CA LEU A 55 -8.67 9.95 -7.03
C LEU A 55 -9.32 9.01 -8.05
N PRO A 56 -9.95 7.90 -7.61
CA PRO A 56 -10.80 7.12 -8.49
C PRO A 56 -11.88 8.00 -9.14
N ASP A 57 -12.14 7.83 -10.44
CA ASP A 57 -12.96 8.75 -11.26
C ASP A 57 -14.33 9.09 -10.63
N ALA A 58 -14.98 8.09 -10.00
CA ALA A 58 -16.26 8.29 -9.32
C ALA A 58 -16.15 9.18 -8.08
N LEU A 59 -15.04 9.07 -7.33
CA LEU A 59 -14.76 9.89 -6.16
C LEU A 59 -14.30 11.30 -6.55
N GLU A 60 -13.45 11.44 -7.56
CA GLU A 60 -12.98 12.76 -8.03
C GLU A 60 -14.16 13.61 -8.52
N ARG A 61 -15.10 13.02 -9.26
CA ARG A 61 -16.32 13.70 -9.71
C ARG A 61 -17.24 14.10 -8.55
N LYS A 62 -17.42 13.20 -7.58
CA LYS A 62 -18.31 13.44 -6.42
C LYS A 62 -17.71 14.46 -5.45
N TYR A 63 -16.40 14.47 -5.29
CA TYR A 63 -15.66 15.31 -4.34
C TYR A 63 -14.43 15.95 -5.02
N PRO A 64 -14.62 16.97 -5.87
CA PRO A 64 -13.56 17.54 -6.70
C PRO A 64 -12.39 18.16 -5.94
N ARG A 65 -12.60 18.55 -4.66
CA ARG A 65 -11.54 19.11 -3.81
C ARG A 65 -10.85 18.06 -2.93
N ALA A 66 -11.31 16.81 -2.92
CA ALA A 66 -10.79 15.79 -2.00
C ALA A 66 -9.30 15.49 -2.24
N GLY A 67 -8.84 15.53 -3.50
CA GLY A 67 -7.43 15.32 -3.84
C GLY A 67 -6.47 16.37 -3.27
N HIS A 68 -6.97 17.54 -2.85
CA HIS A 68 -6.16 18.56 -2.16
C HIS A 68 -6.04 18.32 -0.66
N SER A 69 -6.86 17.45 -0.08
CA SER A 69 -6.88 17.26 1.37
C SER A 69 -5.89 16.18 1.81
N TRP A 70 -5.32 16.38 2.98
CA TRP A 70 -4.34 15.46 3.57
C TRP A 70 -4.79 13.98 3.65
N PRO A 71 -6.02 13.64 4.05
CA PRO A 71 -6.43 12.25 4.20
C PRO A 71 -6.35 11.42 2.91
N TRP A 72 -6.34 12.07 1.74
CA TRP A 72 -6.24 11.42 0.44
C TRP A 72 -4.82 11.38 -0.11
N PHE A 73 -3.86 12.04 0.53
CA PHE A 73 -2.49 12.10 0.04
C PHE A 73 -1.76 10.75 0.20
N TRP A 74 -0.82 10.48 -0.70
CA TRP A 74 -0.07 9.22 -0.70
C TRP A 74 0.86 9.11 0.52
N VAL A 75 0.79 7.98 1.23
CA VAL A 75 1.74 7.64 2.31
C VAL A 75 3.18 7.55 1.79
N PHE A 76 3.34 6.96 0.60
CA PHE A 76 4.63 6.81 -0.09
C PHE A 76 4.60 7.59 -1.40
N ALA A 77 4.64 8.92 -1.29
CA ALA A 77 4.63 9.82 -2.44
C ALA A 77 5.99 9.85 -3.16
N GLN A 78 5.99 10.04 -4.48
CA GLN A 78 7.20 10.33 -5.23
C GLN A 78 7.77 11.69 -4.87
N HIS A 79 9.07 11.86 -5.09
CA HIS A 79 9.74 13.14 -4.87
C HIS A 79 9.42 14.15 -5.98
N THR A 80 9.15 13.66 -7.18
CA THR A 80 8.83 14.43 -8.38
C THR A 80 7.35 14.35 -8.73
N HIS A 81 6.85 15.35 -9.44
CA HIS A 81 5.53 15.31 -10.06
C HIS A 81 5.61 14.53 -11.38
N SER A 82 4.47 13.99 -11.80
CA SER A 82 4.30 13.34 -13.09
C SER A 82 3.03 13.84 -13.75
N THR A 83 2.99 13.84 -15.08
CA THR A 83 1.76 14.06 -15.83
C THR A 83 0.88 12.83 -15.69
N ASP A 84 -0.35 13.00 -15.19
CA ASP A 84 -1.35 11.95 -15.20
C ASP A 84 -1.75 11.64 -16.66
N PRO A 85 -1.52 10.42 -17.18
CA PRO A 85 -1.81 10.10 -18.57
C PRO A 85 -3.31 10.11 -18.90
N ARG A 86 -4.20 10.05 -17.90
CA ARG A 86 -5.66 10.04 -18.11
C ARG A 86 -6.24 11.45 -18.22
N SER A 87 -5.77 12.35 -17.34
CA SER A 87 -6.30 13.72 -17.25
C SER A 87 -5.39 14.78 -17.86
N GLY A 88 -4.12 14.47 -18.15
CA GLY A 88 -3.10 15.43 -18.59
C GLY A 88 -2.61 16.37 -17.48
N VAL A 89 -3.14 16.25 -16.26
CA VAL A 89 -2.80 17.13 -15.14
C VAL A 89 -1.48 16.71 -14.51
N VAL A 90 -0.58 17.68 -14.30
CA VAL A 90 0.66 17.46 -13.53
C VAL A 90 0.31 17.42 -12.04
N ARG A 91 0.56 16.27 -11.40
CA ARG A 91 0.26 16.04 -9.98
C ARG A 91 1.23 15.04 -9.37
N ARG A 92 1.32 14.99 -8.04
CA ARG A 92 2.18 14.04 -7.34
C ARG A 92 1.54 12.66 -7.31
N HIS A 93 2.34 11.63 -7.58
CA HIS A 93 1.90 10.24 -7.59
C HIS A 93 2.56 9.44 -6.46
N HIS A 94 2.03 8.26 -6.15
CA HIS A 94 2.72 7.30 -5.29
C HIS A 94 3.97 6.74 -5.99
N MET A 95 4.92 6.23 -5.19
CA MET A 95 6.07 5.49 -5.69
C MET A 95 5.63 4.36 -6.61
N TYR A 96 6.29 4.24 -7.77
CA TYR A 96 5.99 3.18 -8.72
C TYR A 96 6.46 1.81 -8.22
N ASP A 97 5.68 0.78 -8.53
CA ASP A 97 5.95 -0.61 -8.15
C ASP A 97 7.33 -1.07 -8.61
N GLN A 98 7.75 -0.69 -9.82
CA GLN A 98 9.06 -1.05 -10.34
C GLN A 98 10.22 -0.49 -9.49
N THR A 99 10.05 0.71 -8.94
CA THR A 99 11.04 1.31 -8.02
C THR A 99 11.17 0.46 -6.77
N PHE A 100 10.05 0.04 -6.19
CA PHE A 100 10.04 -0.86 -5.04
C PHE A 100 10.63 -2.23 -5.37
N GLN A 101 10.25 -2.84 -6.51
CA GLN A 101 10.78 -4.15 -6.92
C GLN A 101 12.30 -4.14 -7.12
N ARG A 102 12.86 -3.07 -7.71
CA ARG A 102 14.31 -2.93 -7.87
C ARG A 102 15.02 -2.78 -6.52
N ALA A 103 14.47 -1.97 -5.62
CA ALA A 103 15.01 -1.81 -4.27
C ALA A 103 14.95 -3.14 -3.49
N PHE A 104 13.84 -3.87 -3.61
CA PHE A 104 13.66 -5.18 -3.00
C PHE A 104 14.68 -6.20 -3.50
N LYS A 105 14.89 -6.29 -4.83
CA LYS A 105 15.88 -7.18 -5.43
C LYS A 105 17.29 -6.93 -4.87
N ARG A 106 17.70 -5.65 -4.77
CA ARG A 106 18.99 -5.28 -4.18
C ARG A 106 19.10 -5.69 -2.71
N ALA A 107 18.03 -5.53 -1.94
CA ALA A 107 18.01 -5.94 -0.53
C ALA A 107 18.15 -7.47 -0.38
N VAL A 108 17.51 -8.25 -1.26
CA VAL A 108 17.64 -9.72 -1.31
C VAL A 108 19.09 -10.14 -1.60
N GLU A 109 19.73 -9.50 -2.58
CA GLU A 109 21.14 -9.74 -2.94
C GLU A 109 22.08 -9.39 -1.77
N GLN A 110 21.88 -8.22 -1.14
CA GLN A 110 22.69 -7.77 0.00
C GLN A 110 22.52 -8.65 1.24
N ALA A 111 21.33 -9.24 1.43
CA ALA A 111 21.07 -10.18 2.51
C ALA A 111 21.67 -11.57 2.28
N GLY A 112 22.32 -11.82 1.12
CA GLY A 112 22.89 -13.13 0.79
C GLY A 112 21.85 -14.22 0.52
N ILE A 113 20.61 -13.84 0.21
CA ILE A 113 19.53 -14.79 -0.07
C ILE A 113 19.69 -15.31 -1.49
N THR A 114 20.03 -16.59 -1.61
CA THR A 114 20.29 -17.25 -2.91
C THR A 114 19.02 -17.73 -3.62
N LYS A 115 17.91 -17.85 -2.89
CA LYS A 115 16.61 -18.27 -3.45
C LYS A 115 15.92 -17.07 -4.12
N PRO A 116 15.18 -17.26 -5.23
CA PRO A 116 14.36 -16.21 -5.80
C PRO A 116 13.36 -15.67 -4.78
N ALA A 117 13.41 -14.36 -4.53
CA ALA A 117 12.50 -13.68 -3.61
C ALA A 117 11.91 -12.44 -4.29
N THR A 118 10.60 -12.26 -4.12
CA THR A 118 9.84 -11.11 -4.61
C THR A 118 8.91 -10.59 -3.50
N PRO A 119 8.27 -9.41 -3.66
CA PRO A 119 7.21 -8.98 -2.74
C PRO A 119 6.06 -10.00 -2.62
N HIS A 120 5.78 -10.77 -3.68
CA HIS A 120 4.80 -11.86 -3.63
C HIS A 120 5.26 -12.99 -2.71
N THR A 121 6.56 -13.30 -2.69
CA THR A 121 7.16 -14.26 -1.75
C THR A 121 6.95 -13.82 -0.30
N LEU A 122 7.08 -12.54 0.02
CA LEU A 122 6.77 -12.04 1.38
C LEU A 122 5.30 -12.22 1.76
N ARG A 123 4.39 -11.98 0.81
CA ARG A 123 2.95 -12.21 1.01
C ARG A 123 2.64 -13.69 1.26
N HIS A 124 3.32 -14.60 0.57
CA HIS A 124 3.24 -16.04 0.86
C HIS A 124 3.72 -16.35 2.27
N SER A 125 4.91 -15.90 2.64
CA SER A 125 5.47 -16.12 3.97
C SER A 125 4.56 -15.61 5.07
N PHE A 126 3.91 -14.45 4.87
CA PHE A 126 2.90 -13.92 5.77
C PHE A 126 1.72 -14.88 5.94
N ALA A 127 1.13 -15.35 4.83
CA ALA A 127 0.00 -16.28 4.87
C ALA A 127 0.35 -17.59 5.58
N THR A 128 1.48 -18.19 5.22
CA THR A 128 1.98 -19.43 5.83
C THR A 128 2.29 -19.24 7.31
N ALA A 129 2.90 -18.12 7.72
CA ALA A 129 3.17 -17.85 9.12
C ALA A 129 1.89 -17.76 9.97
N LEU A 130 0.83 -17.13 9.44
CA LEU A 130 -0.47 -17.07 10.12
C LEU A 130 -1.09 -18.46 10.27
N LEU A 131 -1.13 -19.26 9.20
CA LEU A 131 -1.65 -20.62 9.24
C LEU A 131 -0.88 -21.49 10.24
N ARG A 132 0.46 -21.40 10.26
CA ARG A 132 1.30 -22.13 11.23
C ARG A 132 1.11 -21.67 12.68
N SER A 133 0.67 -20.43 12.86
CA SER A 133 0.32 -19.88 14.18
C SER A 133 -1.11 -20.23 14.61
N GLY A 134 -1.81 -21.06 13.83
CA GLY A 134 -3.16 -21.56 14.17
C GLY A 134 -4.31 -20.68 13.70
N TYR A 135 -4.05 -19.65 12.89
CA TYR A 135 -5.13 -18.86 12.30
C TYR A 135 -5.95 -19.71 11.33
N ASP A 136 -7.27 -19.54 11.38
CA ASP A 136 -8.15 -20.23 10.46
C ASP A 136 -7.99 -19.70 9.02
N ILE A 137 -8.20 -20.60 8.05
CA ILE A 137 -7.98 -20.30 6.64
C ILE A 137 -8.90 -19.19 6.10
N ARG A 138 -10.09 -19.00 6.70
CA ARG A 138 -11.03 -17.95 6.29
C ARG A 138 -10.51 -16.57 6.72
N THR A 139 -10.00 -16.46 7.94
CA THR A 139 -9.33 -15.24 8.42
C THR A 139 -8.12 -14.90 7.56
N VAL A 140 -7.28 -15.89 7.22
CA VAL A 140 -6.14 -15.66 6.30
C VAL A 140 -6.62 -15.25 4.91
N GLN A 141 -7.68 -15.87 4.39
CA GLN A 141 -8.30 -15.49 3.12
C GLN A 141 -8.76 -14.03 3.11
N ASP A 142 -9.43 -13.58 4.18
CA ASP A 142 -9.95 -12.23 4.31
C ASP A 142 -8.83 -11.19 4.38
N LEU A 143 -7.79 -11.45 5.18
CA LEU A 143 -6.59 -10.60 5.26
C LEU A 143 -5.92 -10.45 3.88
N LEU A 144 -5.84 -11.55 3.12
CA LEU A 144 -5.27 -11.50 1.78
C LEU A 144 -6.24 -10.86 0.78
N GLY A 145 -7.55 -10.85 1.03
CA GLY A 145 -8.55 -10.40 0.07
C GLY A 145 -8.63 -11.34 -1.13
N HIS A 146 -8.59 -12.64 -0.88
CA HIS A 146 -8.81 -13.66 -1.90
C HIS A 146 -10.31 -13.94 -2.02
N SER A 147 -10.87 -13.75 -3.22
CA SER A 147 -12.29 -14.01 -3.48
C SER A 147 -12.66 -15.50 -3.43
N ASP A 148 -11.68 -16.38 -3.59
CA ASP A 148 -11.83 -17.83 -3.55
C ASP A 148 -10.80 -18.42 -2.57
N VAL A 149 -11.28 -19.31 -1.70
CA VAL A 149 -10.46 -20.03 -0.71
C VAL A 149 -9.42 -20.91 -1.40
N SER A 150 -9.68 -21.39 -2.62
CA SER A 150 -8.73 -22.17 -3.43
C SER A 150 -7.38 -21.46 -3.61
N THR A 151 -7.40 -20.12 -3.74
CA THR A 151 -6.18 -19.31 -3.88
C THR A 151 -5.38 -19.28 -2.57
N THR A 152 -6.05 -19.40 -1.41
CA THR A 152 -5.43 -19.46 -0.09
C THR A 152 -4.97 -20.88 0.27
N MET A 153 -5.67 -21.91 -0.22
CA MET A 153 -5.29 -23.32 -0.02
C MET A 153 -3.94 -23.67 -0.68
N ILE A 154 -3.46 -22.88 -1.66
CA ILE A 154 -2.09 -23.01 -2.17
C ILE A 154 -1.05 -22.89 -1.03
N TYR A 155 -1.38 -22.20 0.07
CA TYR A 155 -0.48 -22.01 1.22
C TYR A 155 -0.57 -23.11 2.29
N THR A 156 -1.56 -24.00 2.20
CA THR A 156 -1.70 -25.14 3.12
C THR A 156 -0.96 -26.38 2.65
N HIS A 157 -0.41 -26.38 1.43
CA HIS A 157 0.28 -27.51 0.82
C HIS A 157 1.81 -27.32 0.71
N VAL A 158 2.38 -26.44 1.54
CA VAL A 158 3.83 -26.16 1.58
C VAL A 158 4.53 -27.04 2.61
#